data_AF-A0A969CD20-F1
#
_entry.id   AF-A0A969CD20-F1
#
_cell.length_a   1.000
_cell.length_b   1.000
_cell.length_c   1.000
_cell.angle_alpha   90.00
_cell.angle_beta   90.00
_cell.angle_gamma   90.00
#
_symmetry.space_group_name_H-M   'P 1'
#
loop_
_entity.id
_entity.type
_entity.pdbx_description
1 polymer ?
#
loop_
_entity_poly.entity_id
_entity_poly.type
_entity_poly.pdbx_seq_one_letter_code
_entity_poly.pdbx_strand_id
1 'polypeptide(L)'
;MVQASFGEINFNTWGNNGFQPRPIEPNQNTYVITHGWNNTGGNAANNFTPADWVPEKAQAIRELDPNANIIVTDWESGAKPGPNIFGFNLDYFGAAKNTKRGR
;
A
#
# COMPACT_ATOMS: atom_id res chain seq x y z
N MET A 1 25.00 -15.59 -4.59
CA MET A 1 24.26 -14.65 -5.45
C MET A 1 23.50 -13.73 -4.50
N VAL A 2 23.94 -12.48 -4.32
CA VAL A 2 23.24 -11.53 -3.43
C VAL A 2 22.15 -10.90 -4.27
N GLN A 3 20.93 -11.42 -4.17
CA GLN A 3 19.76 -10.73 -4.69
C GLN A 3 19.57 -9.50 -3.80
N ALA A 4 20.01 -8.33 -4.26
CA ALA A 4 19.52 -7.08 -3.72
C ALA A 4 18.01 -7.09 -3.93
N SER A 5 17.24 -7.30 -2.87
CA SER A 5 15.80 -7.08 -2.93
C SER A 5 15.61 -5.58 -3.06
N PHE A 6 15.49 -5.10 -4.29
CA PHE A 6 14.90 -3.79 -4.57
C PHE A 6 13.53 -3.78 -3.87
N GLY A 7 13.24 -2.69 -3.12
CA GLY A 7 12.14 -2.63 -2.15
C GLY A 7 10.88 -3.34 -2.60
N GLU A 8 10.39 -4.26 -1.76
CA GLU A 8 9.22 -5.07 -2.07
C GLU A 8 7.97 -4.18 -2.18
N ILE A 9 7.20 -4.40 -3.25
CA ILE A 9 5.87 -3.83 -3.45
C ILE A 9 4.87 -4.97 -3.33
N ASN A 10 3.92 -4.83 -2.42
CA ASN A 10 2.87 -5.81 -2.16
C ASN A 10 1.52 -5.28 -2.64
N PHE A 11 0.74 -6.16 -3.27
CA PHE A 11 -0.64 -5.89 -3.66
C PHE A 11 -1.55 -6.82 -2.88
N ASN A 12 -2.34 -6.25 -1.97
CA ASN A 12 -3.24 -7.01 -1.11
C ASN A 12 -4.68 -6.71 -1.49
N THR A 13 -5.49 -7.76 -1.60
CA THR A 13 -6.93 -7.61 -1.79
C THR A 13 -7.59 -7.25 -0.46
N TRP A 14 -8.48 -6.26 -0.49
CA TRP A 14 -9.32 -5.91 0.64
C TRP A 14 -10.71 -6.53 0.46
N GLY A 15 -11.02 -7.49 1.35
CA GLY A 15 -12.29 -8.18 1.44
C GLY A 15 -13.35 -7.35 2.17
N ASN A 16 -14.39 -8.02 2.67
CA ASN A 16 -15.49 -7.34 3.34
C ASN A 16 -15.08 -6.81 4.73
N ASN A 17 -14.12 -7.47 5.38
CA ASN A 17 -13.71 -7.19 6.76
C ASN A 17 -12.18 -7.07 6.88
N GLY A 18 -11.51 -6.43 5.92
CA GLY A 18 -10.05 -6.24 5.94
C GLY A 18 -9.30 -7.06 4.88
N PHE A 19 -8.02 -7.35 5.15
CA PHE A 19 -7.20 -8.21 4.29
C PHE A 19 -7.68 -9.66 4.35
N GLN A 20 -8.53 -10.01 3.40
CA GLN A 20 -9.09 -11.33 3.23
C GLN A 20 -9.02 -11.70 1.76
N PRO A 21 -8.67 -12.95 1.42
CA PRO A 21 -8.68 -13.41 0.04
C PRO A 21 -10.07 -13.19 -0.56
N ARG A 22 -10.16 -12.27 -1.53
CA ARG A 22 -11.34 -12.07 -2.35
C ARG A 22 -10.92 -12.15 -3.81
N PRO A 23 -11.54 -13.03 -4.62
CA PRO A 23 -11.30 -13.06 -6.06
C PRO A 23 -11.57 -11.68 -6.68
N ILE A 24 -10.73 -11.29 -7.64
CA ILE A 24 -10.96 -10.10 -8.46
C ILE A 24 -12.05 -10.45 -9.48
N GLU A 25 -13.13 -9.69 -9.46
CA GLU A 25 -14.27 -9.88 -10.36
C GLU A 25 -14.09 -8.98 -11.59
N PRO A 26 -13.90 -9.52 -12.82
CA PRO A 26 -13.56 -8.71 -14.00
C PRO A 26 -14.62 -7.68 -14.41
N ASN A 27 -15.88 -7.90 -14.01
CA ASN A 27 -17.01 -7.05 -14.36
C ASN A 27 -17.36 -6.02 -13.27
N GLN A 28 -16.54 -5.89 -12.23
CA GLN A 28 -16.72 -4.93 -11.14
C GLN A 28 -15.67 -3.82 -11.23
N ASN A 29 -16.02 -2.63 -10.71
CA ASN A 29 -15.08 -1.53 -10.64
C ASN A 29 -13.87 -1.91 -9.77
N THR A 30 -12.70 -1.40 -10.11
CA THR A 30 -11.47 -1.64 -9.34
C THR A 30 -10.93 -0.35 -8.79
N TYR A 31 -10.73 -0.31 -7.48
CA TYR A 31 -10.17 0.80 -6.74
C TYR A 31 -8.83 0.40 -6.16
N VAL A 32 -7.81 1.23 -6.39
CA VAL A 32 -6.47 1.02 -5.86
C VAL A 32 -6.18 2.08 -4.81
N ILE A 33 -5.88 1.64 -3.59
CA ILE A 33 -5.48 2.50 -2.48
C ILE A 33 -3.97 2.42 -2.35
N THR A 34 -3.28 3.52 -2.65
CA THR A 34 -1.82 3.62 -2.51
C THR A 34 -1.48 4.61 -1.42
N HIS A 35 -0.74 4.16 -0.40
CA HIS A 35 -0.31 5.05 0.67
C HIS A 35 0.81 5.99 0.24
N GLY A 36 1.04 7.02 1.05
CA GLY A 36 2.11 8.00 0.82
C GLY A 36 3.25 7.89 1.82
N TRP A 37 3.87 9.04 2.08
CA TRP A 37 4.99 9.29 2.95
C TRP A 37 4.87 8.62 4.32
N ASN A 38 5.94 7.90 4.70
CA ASN A 38 6.10 7.32 6.03
C ASN A 38 4.86 6.56 6.50
N ASN A 39 4.34 5.73 5.61
CA ASN A 39 3.09 5.01 5.77
C ASN A 39 3.25 3.57 5.25
N THR A 40 2.23 2.74 5.46
CA THR A 40 2.15 1.36 4.98
C THR A 40 0.72 1.04 4.57
N GLY A 41 0.60 0.25 3.51
CA GLY A 41 -0.62 -0.38 3.04
C GLY A 41 -0.86 -1.74 3.66
N GLY A 42 -0.06 -2.16 4.63
CA GLY A 42 -0.10 -3.49 5.24
C GLY A 42 0.62 -4.52 4.36
N ASN A 43 1.59 -5.24 4.92
CA ASN A 43 2.34 -6.30 4.24
C ASN A 43 2.68 -7.43 5.23
N ALA A 44 3.25 -8.53 4.73
CA ALA A 44 3.60 -9.66 5.57
C ALA A 44 4.61 -9.29 6.69
N ALA A 45 5.50 -8.33 6.46
CA ALA A 45 6.48 -7.88 7.44
C ALA A 45 5.86 -7.07 8.61
N ASN A 46 4.68 -6.49 8.42
CA ASN A 46 3.94 -5.76 9.45
C ASN A 46 2.60 -6.42 9.84
N ASN A 47 2.48 -7.74 9.62
CA ASN A 47 1.29 -8.54 9.92
C ASN A 47 0.02 -8.03 9.22
N PHE A 48 0.16 -7.47 8.02
CA PHE A 48 -0.93 -6.86 7.26
C PHE A 48 -1.64 -5.76 8.06
N THR A 49 -0.86 -4.94 8.77
CA THR A 49 -1.38 -3.80 9.54
C THR A 49 -1.14 -2.52 8.75
N PRO A 50 -2.16 -1.97 8.06
CA PRO A 50 -2.04 -0.74 7.31
C PRO A 50 -2.18 0.46 8.25
N ALA A 51 -1.91 1.69 7.78
CA ALA A 51 -2.29 2.86 8.57
C ALA A 51 -3.81 3.05 8.64
N ASP A 52 -4.29 3.64 9.74
CA ASP A 52 -5.71 3.78 10.11
C ASP A 52 -6.63 4.31 9.01
N TRP A 53 -6.14 5.24 8.17
CA TRP A 53 -6.95 5.83 7.09
C TRP A 53 -7.21 4.85 5.93
N VAL A 54 -6.38 3.82 5.75
CA VAL A 54 -6.55 2.84 4.67
C VAL A 54 -7.81 1.99 4.89
N PRO A 55 -8.05 1.38 6.07
CA PRO A 55 -9.32 0.74 6.40
C PRO A 55 -10.52 1.67 6.23
N GLU A 56 -10.43 2.92 6.69
CA GLU A 56 -11.50 3.91 6.56
C GLU A 56 -11.86 4.17 5.09
N LYS A 57 -10.85 4.33 4.22
CA LYS A 57 -11.08 4.52 2.77
C LYS A 57 -11.61 3.27 2.10
N ALA A 58 -11.10 2.09 2.43
CA ALA A 58 -11.58 0.84 1.87
C ALA A 58 -13.05 0.58 2.26
N GLN A 59 -13.41 0.87 3.50
CA GLN A 59 -14.78 0.79 3.98
C GLN A 59 -15.70 1.79 3.28
N ALA A 60 -15.28 3.05 3.14
CA ALA A 60 -16.07 4.06 2.43
C ALA A 60 -16.28 3.70 0.95
N ILE A 61 -15.27 3.15 0.26
CA ILE A 61 -15.42 2.62 -1.10
C ILE A 61 -16.45 1.49 -1.11
N ARG A 62 -16.37 0.58 -0.15
CA ARG A 62 -17.29 -0.56 -0.06
C ARG A 62 -18.74 -0.14 0.17
N GLU A 63 -18.97 0.90 0.95
CA GLU A 63 -20.32 1.43 1.19
C GLU A 63 -20.93 2.07 -0.07
N LEU A 64 -20.10 2.67 -0.92
CA LEU A 64 -20.52 3.27 -2.19
C LEU A 64 -20.65 2.24 -3.32
N ASP A 65 -19.75 1.26 -3.36
CA ASP A 65 -19.72 0.17 -4.34
C ASP A 65 -19.52 -1.17 -3.60
N PRO A 66 -20.62 -1.84 -3.20
CA PRO A 66 -20.58 -3.08 -2.41
C PRO A 66 -19.77 -4.22 -3.04
N ASN A 67 -19.64 -4.21 -4.37
CA ASN A 67 -19.02 -5.27 -5.14
C ASN A 67 -17.64 -4.88 -5.71
N ALA A 68 -17.20 -3.64 -5.52
CA ALA A 68 -15.89 -3.14 -5.95
C ALA A 68 -14.74 -4.09 -5.61
N ASN A 69 -13.84 -4.33 -6.56
CA ASN A 69 -12.51 -4.86 -6.27
C ASN A 69 -11.70 -3.76 -5.58
N ILE A 70 -11.15 -4.04 -4.40
CA ILE A 70 -10.32 -3.09 -3.67
C ILE A 70 -8.93 -3.70 -3.51
N ILE A 71 -7.92 -3.02 -4.05
CA ILE A 71 -6.52 -3.41 -3.96
C ILE A 71 -5.80 -2.36 -3.13
N VAL A 72 -5.10 -2.78 -2.08
CA VAL A 72 -4.21 -1.92 -1.32
C VAL A 72 -2.79 -2.19 -1.80
N THR A 73 -2.13 -1.14 -2.26
CA THR A 73 -0.71 -1.16 -2.64
C THR A 73 0.11 -0.77 -1.43
N ASP A 74 0.97 -1.69 -0.98
CA ASP A 74 2.00 -1.41 0.00
C ASP A 74 3.37 -1.32 -0.67
N TRP A 75 4.02 -0.17 -0.48
CA TRP A 75 5.37 0.12 -0.95
C TRP A 75 6.18 0.75 0.19
N GLU A 76 5.92 0.30 1.42
CA GLU A 76 6.47 0.83 2.67
C GLU A 76 8.00 1.03 2.60
N SER A 77 8.70 0.10 1.96
CA SER A 77 10.15 0.13 1.75
C SER A 77 10.65 1.37 0.98
N GLY A 78 9.88 1.87 0.00
CA GLY A 78 10.16 3.10 -0.73
C GLY A 78 9.48 4.34 -0.16
N ALA A 79 8.43 4.16 0.64
CA ALA A 79 7.69 5.25 1.26
C ALA A 79 8.34 5.79 2.54
N LYS A 80 9.19 4.98 3.18
CA LYS A 80 9.95 5.32 4.38
C LYS A 80 11.39 5.72 4.03
N PRO A 81 12.05 6.50 4.89
CA PRO A 81 13.47 6.78 4.71
C PRO A 81 14.21 5.46 4.86
N GLY A 82 14.81 4.96 3.77
CA GLY A 82 15.66 3.77 3.84
C GLY A 82 16.92 4.03 4.67
N PRO A 83 17.56 2.97 5.21
CA PRO A 83 18.91 3.12 5.76
C PRO A 83 19.86 3.60 4.65
N ASN A 84 20.80 4.48 4.99
CA ASN A 84 21.90 4.88 4.11
C ASN A 84 22.75 3.63 3.80
N ILE A 85 22.50 2.96 2.67
CA ILE A 85 23.35 1.86 2.22
C ILE A 85 24.29 2.38 1.13
N PHE A 86 25.60 2.34 1.40
CA PHE A 86 26.68 2.69 0.45
C PHE A 86 26.72 4.14 -0.06
N GLY A 87 26.19 5.12 0.68
CA GLY A 87 26.28 6.53 0.27
C GLY A 87 25.40 6.92 -0.92
N PHE A 88 24.56 5.99 -1.39
CA PHE A 88 23.53 6.25 -2.39
C PHE A 88 22.16 6.25 -1.71
N ASN A 89 21.49 7.41 -1.67
CA ASN A 89 20.06 7.45 -1.41
C ASN A 89 19.37 6.86 -2.65
N LEU A 90 18.83 5.63 -2.56
CA LEU A 90 17.82 5.19 -3.51
C LEU A 90 16.58 6.07 -3.29
N ASP A 91 16.46 7.13 -4.10
CA ASP A 91 15.57 8.28 -3.89
C ASP A 91 14.11 8.01 -4.33
N TYR A 92 13.58 6.81 -4.10
CA TYR A 92 12.12 6.59 -4.19
C TYR A 92 11.36 7.40 -3.13
N PHE A 93 12.09 7.78 -2.08
CA PHE A 93 11.68 8.66 -1.00
C PHE A 93 11.28 10.07 -1.47
N GLY A 94 11.88 10.59 -2.56
CA GLY A 94 11.49 11.88 -3.15
C GLY A 94 10.03 11.89 -3.61
N ALA A 95 9.56 10.81 -4.23
CA ALA A 95 8.16 10.65 -4.64
C ALA A 95 7.24 10.59 -3.41
N ALA A 96 7.65 9.84 -2.37
CA ALA A 96 6.91 9.74 -1.12
C ALA A 96 6.75 11.11 -0.46
N LYS A 97 7.83 11.92 -0.37
CA LYS A 97 7.81 13.26 0.25
C LYS A 97 6.73 14.18 -0.32
N ASN A 98 6.44 14.08 -1.62
CA ASN A 98 5.45 14.96 -2.26
C ASN A 98 4.04 14.75 -1.69
N THR A 99 3.75 13.57 -1.13
CA THR A 99 2.46 13.29 -0.47
C THR A 99 2.35 13.88 0.94
N LYS A 100 3.45 14.38 1.53
CA LYS A 100 3.44 15.03 2.86
C LYS A 100 2.72 16.39 2.85
N ARG A 101 2.71 17.09 1.70
CA ARG A 101 2.25 18.49 1.60
C ARG A 101 0.73 18.67 1.54
N GLY A 102 -0.05 17.60 1.54
CA GLY A 102 -1.52 17.64 1.39
C GLY A 102 -2.32 17.44 2.67
N ARG A 103 -1.72 17.58 3.86
CA ARG A 103 -2.41 17.50 5.16
C ARG A 103 -2.45 18.86 5.84
#